data_AF-A0A382DW61-F1
#
_entry.id   AF-A0A382DW61-F1
#
_cell.length_a   1.000
_cell.length_b   1.000
_cell.length_c   1.000
_cell.angle_alpha   90.00
_cell.angle_beta   90.00
_cell.angle_gamma   90.00
#
_symmetry.space_group_name_H-M   'P 1'
#
loop_
_entity.id
_entity.type
_entity.pdbx_description
1 polymer ?
#
loop_
_entity_poly.entity_id
_entity_poly.type
_entity_poly.pdbx_seq_one_letter_code
_entity_poly.pdbx_strand_id
1 'polypeptide(L)'
;MEKKLLHEVFRREMNDRKIPLSLGKTCPVKCAFCYEKDTGYRTTFDTPLTSQEDWEFILKEIQSYPTGSDHWVVGGNEYMEWTDLFLHPRAMDWLKEFLEVTDKNITLFTVGYTPADEINRLAEKYPGRINFELSVITLGSFRNRLMPHAPTIDQVLRILDGPAVTSANFYSLGPDTMYADAVRISQVNKQCLLWMGCLTPLKYIDRDT
;
A
#
# COMPACT_ATOMS: atom_id res chain seq x y z
N MET A 1 -17.28 7.45 15.34
CA MET A 1 -18.27 7.30 14.25
C MET A 1 -19.28 6.22 14.61
N GLU A 2 -20.56 6.36 14.24
CA GLU A 2 -21.57 5.32 14.46
C GLU A 2 -21.25 4.08 13.61
N LYS A 3 -21.43 2.88 14.16
CA LYS A 3 -21.07 1.62 13.49
C LYS A 3 -21.78 1.40 12.17
N LYS A 4 -23.04 1.81 12.08
CA LYS A 4 -23.82 1.75 10.84
C LYS A 4 -23.19 2.59 9.73
N LEU A 5 -22.80 3.83 10.04
CA LEU A 5 -22.12 4.71 9.10
C LEU A 5 -20.74 4.14 8.69
N LEU A 6 -19.98 3.58 9.63
CA LEU A 6 -18.70 2.92 9.33
C LEU A 6 -18.87 1.79 8.31
N HIS A 7 -19.85 0.91 8.52
CA HIS A 7 -20.12 -0.19 7.60
C HIS A 7 -20.62 0.30 6.23
N GLU A 8 -21.33 1.42 6.16
CA GLU A 8 -21.69 2.06 4.89
C GLU A 8 -20.46 2.59 4.16
N VAL A 9 -19.51 3.21 4.87
CA VAL A 9 -18.21 3.64 4.30
C VAL A 9 -17.44 2.43 3.77
N PHE A 10 -17.33 1.35 4.55
CA PHE A 10 -16.67 0.12 4.11
C PHE A 10 -17.30 -0.46 2.84
N ARG A 11 -18.63 -0.50 2.74
CA ARG A 11 -19.29 -0.97 1.52
C ARG A 11 -18.97 -0.12 0.30
N ARG A 12 -18.88 1.21 0.47
CA ARG A 12 -18.48 2.11 -0.63
C ARG A 12 -17.07 1.82 -1.13
N GLU A 13 -16.13 1.54 -0.22
CA GLU A 13 -14.77 1.11 -0.59
C GLU A 13 -14.79 -0.24 -1.33
N MET A 14 -15.53 -1.21 -0.82
CA MET A 14 -15.60 -2.56 -1.39
C MET A 14 -16.31 -2.62 -2.76
N ASN A 15 -17.17 -1.64 -3.08
CA ASN A 15 -17.74 -1.50 -4.43
C ASN A 15 -16.64 -1.35 -5.49
N ASP A 16 -15.55 -0.68 -5.15
CA ASP A 16 -14.37 -0.48 -5.99
C ASP A 16 -13.27 -1.51 -5.72
N ARG A 17 -13.63 -2.65 -5.10
CA ARG A 17 -12.73 -3.75 -4.72
C ARG A 17 -11.64 -3.33 -3.73
N LYS A 18 -11.81 -2.26 -2.97
CA LYS A 18 -10.86 -1.87 -1.92
C LYS A 18 -11.16 -2.64 -0.64
N ILE A 19 -10.12 -3.05 0.08
CA ILE A 19 -10.22 -3.66 1.41
C ILE A 19 -10.05 -2.52 2.43
N PRO A 20 -11.15 -2.08 3.08
CA PRO A 20 -11.15 -0.86 3.87
C PRO A 20 -10.54 -1.09 5.26
N LEU A 21 -9.22 -0.99 5.35
CA LEU A 21 -8.51 -0.99 6.62
C LEU A 21 -8.12 0.45 6.99
N SER A 22 -8.09 0.73 8.29
CA SER A 22 -7.80 2.04 8.86
C SER A 22 -6.77 1.92 9.98
N LEU A 23 -5.91 2.94 10.10
CA LEU A 23 -5.03 3.13 11.26
C LEU A 23 -5.67 3.99 12.37
N GLY A 24 -6.87 4.53 12.15
CA GLY A 24 -7.53 5.45 13.08
C GLY A 24 -6.87 6.82 13.17
N LYS A 25 -5.96 7.13 12.24
CA LYS A 25 -5.13 8.33 12.22
C LYS A 25 -4.47 8.51 10.87
N THR A 26 -4.01 9.72 10.60
CA THR A 26 -3.19 10.02 9.41
C THR A 26 -1.94 9.13 9.35
N CYS A 27 -1.56 8.73 8.13
CA CYS A 27 -0.38 7.93 7.87
C CYS A 27 0.89 8.49 8.57
N PRO A 28 1.60 7.69 9.38
CA PRO A 28 2.77 8.15 10.13
C PRO A 28 4.03 8.26 9.27
N VAL A 29 4.03 7.80 8.02
CA VAL A 29 5.19 7.93 7.11
C VAL A 29 5.48 9.40 6.76
N LYS A 30 4.42 10.24 6.76
CA LYS A 30 4.47 11.68 6.50
C LYS A 30 5.13 12.05 5.15
N CYS A 31 4.85 11.28 4.10
CA CYS A 31 5.45 11.54 2.79
C CYS A 31 5.15 12.97 2.31
N ALA A 32 6.16 13.68 1.82
CA ALA A 32 6.08 15.03 1.28
C ALA A 32 5.00 15.15 0.18
N PHE A 33 4.96 14.15 -0.69
CA PHE A 33 4.14 14.04 -1.90
C PHE A 33 2.85 13.23 -1.70
N CYS A 34 2.46 12.92 -0.45
CA CYS A 34 1.28 12.09 -0.20
C CYS A 34 -0.01 12.82 -0.59
N TYR A 35 -0.79 12.23 -1.50
CA TYR A 35 -2.10 12.75 -1.90
C TYR A 35 -3.09 12.89 -0.73
N GLU A 36 -2.87 12.16 0.38
CA GLU A 36 -3.65 12.34 1.63
C GLU A 36 -3.62 13.77 2.17
N LYS A 37 -2.60 14.56 1.81
CA LYS A 37 -2.51 15.96 2.21
C LYS A 37 -3.49 16.87 1.46
N ASP A 38 -3.99 16.45 0.31
CA ASP A 38 -4.97 17.18 -0.49
C ASP A 38 -6.26 16.37 -0.50
N THR A 39 -7.12 16.55 0.50
CA THR A 39 -8.46 15.92 0.53
C THR A 39 -9.55 16.86 0.05
N GLY A 40 -9.22 18.10 -0.35
CA GLY A 40 -10.22 19.11 -0.72
C GLY A 40 -11.07 18.73 -1.94
N TYR A 41 -10.64 17.74 -2.72
CA TYR A 41 -11.37 17.21 -3.88
C TYR A 41 -12.21 15.96 -3.58
N ARG A 42 -12.09 15.34 -2.39
CA ARG A 42 -12.79 14.09 -2.04
C ARG A 42 -13.47 14.15 -0.68
N THR A 43 -14.52 13.36 -0.51
CA THR A 43 -15.16 13.19 0.80
C THR A 43 -14.40 12.13 1.58
N THR A 44 -13.73 12.52 2.66
CA THR A 44 -13.02 11.61 3.57
C THR A 44 -13.69 11.60 4.94
N PHE A 45 -13.87 10.41 5.51
CA PHE A 45 -14.40 10.19 6.85
C PHE A 45 -13.27 9.88 7.83
N ASP A 46 -13.35 10.43 9.03
CA ASP A 46 -12.46 10.10 10.14
C ASP A 46 -12.86 8.74 10.72
N THR A 47 -12.24 7.68 10.21
CA THR A 47 -12.53 6.31 10.59
C THR A 47 -11.68 5.85 11.77
N PRO A 48 -12.22 5.04 12.70
CA PRO A 48 -11.43 4.48 13.80
C PRO A 48 -10.48 3.39 13.28
N LEU A 49 -9.46 3.08 14.07
CA LEU A 49 -8.60 1.92 13.85
C LEU A 49 -9.46 0.67 13.64
N THR A 50 -9.22 -0.05 12.54
CA THR A 50 -9.99 -1.26 12.23
C THR A 50 -9.86 -2.26 13.38
N SER A 51 -11.00 -2.71 13.91
CA SER A 51 -11.05 -3.76 14.92
C SER A 51 -11.18 -5.14 14.28
N GLN A 52 -11.08 -6.20 15.10
CA GLN A 52 -11.36 -7.56 14.64
C GLN A 52 -12.81 -7.72 14.18
N GLU A 53 -13.78 -7.09 14.86
CA GLU A 53 -15.19 -7.15 14.46
C GLU A 53 -15.44 -6.45 13.12
N ASP A 54 -14.73 -5.35 12.87
CA ASP A 54 -14.78 -4.65 11.59
C ASP A 54 -14.19 -5.52 10.47
N TRP A 55 -13.07 -6.20 10.75
CA TRP A 55 -12.48 -7.15 9.80
C TRP A 55 -13.41 -8.32 9.48
N GLU A 56 -14.05 -8.92 10.47
CA GLU A 56 -15.04 -10.00 10.26
C GLU A 56 -16.19 -9.54 9.36
N PHE A 57 -16.67 -8.32 9.56
CA PHE A 57 -17.67 -7.71 8.69
C PHE A 57 -17.14 -7.52 7.26
N ILE A 58 -15.95 -6.91 7.11
CA ILE A 58 -15.31 -6.69 5.80
C ILE A 58 -15.15 -8.01 5.06
N LEU A 59 -14.57 -9.03 5.71
CA LEU A 59 -14.28 -10.32 5.10
C LEU A 59 -15.55 -11.03 4.65
N LYS A 60 -16.60 -11.01 5.49
CA LYS A 60 -17.91 -11.56 5.14
C LYS A 60 -18.54 -10.85 3.94
N GLU A 61 -18.45 -9.53 3.88
CA GLU A 61 -18.97 -8.76 2.74
C GLU A 61 -18.16 -9.07 1.47
N ILE A 62 -16.82 -9.12 1.54
CA ILE A 62 -15.94 -9.52 0.42
C ILE A 62 -16.31 -10.91 -0.11
N GLN A 63 -16.53 -11.89 0.77
CA GLN A 63 -16.91 -13.26 0.39
C GLN A 63 -18.24 -13.32 -0.36
N SER A 64 -19.14 -12.35 -0.15
CA SER A 64 -20.42 -12.28 -0.87
C SER A 64 -20.27 -11.82 -2.32
N TYR A 65 -19.15 -11.18 -2.68
CA TYR A 65 -18.88 -10.78 -4.06
C TYR A 65 -18.47 -11.97 -4.93
N PRO A 66 -18.90 -11.99 -6.20
CA PRO A 66 -18.51 -13.04 -7.13
C PRO A 66 -16.99 -13.05 -7.33
N THR A 67 -16.43 -14.24 -7.50
CA THR A 67 -15.03 -14.41 -7.89
C THR A 67 -14.86 -14.04 -9.35
N GLY A 68 -13.94 -13.13 -9.63
CA GLY A 68 -13.53 -12.74 -10.98
C GLY A 68 -12.02 -12.67 -11.08
N SER A 69 -11.53 -12.12 -12.19
CA SER A 69 -10.10 -11.83 -12.39
C SER A 69 -9.62 -10.61 -11.61
N ASP A 70 -10.54 -9.79 -11.10
CA ASP A 70 -10.23 -8.53 -10.44
C ASP A 70 -9.44 -8.76 -9.14
N HIS A 71 -8.52 -7.83 -8.87
CA HIS A 71 -7.77 -7.80 -7.63
C HIS A 71 -8.46 -6.91 -6.61
N TRP A 72 -8.50 -7.36 -5.37
CA TRP A 72 -8.85 -6.54 -4.23
C TRP A 72 -7.67 -5.70 -3.78
N VAL A 73 -7.88 -4.42 -3.46
CA VAL A 73 -6.79 -3.47 -3.23
C VAL A 73 -6.64 -3.14 -1.75
N VAL A 74 -5.41 -3.29 -1.23
CA VAL A 74 -5.00 -2.81 0.09
C VAL A 74 -4.06 -1.62 -0.11
N GLY A 75 -4.39 -0.47 0.48
CA GLY A 75 -3.49 0.69 0.56
C GLY A 75 -3.92 1.92 -0.24
N GLY A 76 -5.20 2.02 -0.63
CA GLY A 76 -5.72 3.10 -1.48
C GLY A 76 -7.19 3.46 -1.27
N ASN A 77 -7.62 3.63 -0.02
CA ASN A 77 -9.01 3.92 0.37
C ASN A 77 -9.57 5.21 -0.26
N GLU A 78 -10.77 5.25 -0.86
CA GLU A 78 -11.34 6.50 -1.42
C GLU A 78 -12.02 7.43 -0.41
N TYR A 79 -12.63 6.86 0.62
CA TYR A 79 -13.47 7.54 1.60
C TYR A 79 -12.84 7.55 2.99
N MET A 80 -11.71 6.87 3.16
CA MET A 80 -10.94 6.81 4.40
C MET A 80 -9.55 7.40 4.19
N GLU A 81 -8.73 7.44 5.23
CA GLU A 81 -7.36 7.91 5.10
C GLU A 81 -6.55 7.01 4.16
N TRP A 82 -5.68 7.62 3.35
CA TRP A 82 -4.64 6.89 2.63
C TRP A 82 -3.47 6.67 3.59
N THR A 83 -3.12 5.41 3.80
CA THR A 83 -2.02 5.04 4.66
C THR A 83 -1.39 3.74 4.21
N ASP A 84 -0.12 3.54 4.55
CA ASP A 84 0.48 2.22 4.48
C ASP A 84 -0.20 1.32 5.52
N LEU A 85 -0.97 0.35 5.04
CA LEU A 85 -1.79 -0.49 5.89
C LEU A 85 -0.99 -1.55 6.64
N PHE A 86 0.24 -1.87 6.22
CA PHE A 86 1.10 -2.80 6.95
C PHE A 86 1.67 -2.23 8.26
N LEU A 87 1.37 -0.96 8.55
CA LEU A 87 1.54 -0.37 9.87
C LEU A 87 0.44 -0.79 10.86
N HIS A 88 -0.66 -1.37 10.37
CA HIS A 88 -1.68 -1.95 11.23
C HIS A 88 -1.13 -3.26 11.84
N PRO A 89 -1.19 -3.46 13.17
CA PRO A 89 -0.56 -4.61 13.82
C PRO A 89 -1.13 -5.96 13.36
N ARG A 90 -2.35 -5.97 12.79
CA ARG A 90 -3.03 -7.17 12.27
C ARG A 90 -3.02 -7.29 10.75
N ALA A 91 -2.39 -6.37 10.02
CA ALA A 91 -2.44 -6.36 8.55
C ALA A 91 -1.98 -7.68 7.92
N MET A 92 -0.87 -8.23 8.41
CA MET A 92 -0.36 -9.51 7.92
C MET A 92 -1.28 -10.69 8.27
N ASP A 93 -1.85 -10.71 9.47
CA ASP A 93 -2.78 -11.76 9.88
C ASP A 93 -4.03 -11.76 9.00
N TRP A 94 -4.59 -10.58 8.76
CA TRP A 94 -5.78 -10.42 7.92
C TRP A 94 -5.49 -10.70 6.44
N LEU A 95 -4.30 -10.37 5.95
CA LEU A 95 -3.87 -10.80 4.62
C LEU A 95 -3.83 -12.33 4.50
N LYS A 96 -3.26 -13.02 5.49
CA LYS A 96 -3.26 -14.50 5.51
C LYS A 96 -4.68 -15.05 5.51
N GLU A 97 -5.52 -14.53 6.40
CA GLU A 97 -6.90 -14.96 6.54
C GLU A 97 -7.66 -14.75 5.23
N PHE A 98 -7.55 -13.58 4.60
CA PHE A 98 -8.11 -13.29 3.29
C PHE A 98 -7.69 -14.33 2.24
N LEU A 99 -6.41 -14.66 2.16
CA LEU A 99 -5.90 -15.64 1.21
C LEU A 99 -6.37 -17.07 1.50
N GLU A 100 -6.57 -17.40 2.78
CA GLU A 100 -7.02 -18.72 3.24
C GLU A 100 -8.52 -18.96 3.02
N VAL A 101 -9.35 -17.96 3.31
CA VAL A 101 -10.82 -18.12 3.35
C VAL A 101 -11.53 -17.55 2.13
N THR A 102 -10.79 -16.94 1.21
CA THR A 102 -11.31 -16.45 -0.07
C THR A 102 -10.49 -17.05 -1.21
N ASP A 103 -11.08 -17.04 -2.40
CA ASP A 103 -10.47 -17.40 -3.69
C ASP A 103 -10.07 -16.16 -4.50
N LYS A 104 -10.09 -14.97 -3.88
CA LYS A 104 -9.91 -13.67 -4.56
C LYS A 104 -8.43 -13.33 -4.73
N ASN A 105 -8.11 -12.58 -5.79
CA ASN A 105 -6.78 -12.00 -5.95
C ASN A 105 -6.66 -10.70 -5.16
N ILE A 106 -5.44 -10.30 -4.83
CA ILE A 106 -5.14 -9.11 -4.05
C ILE A 106 -3.98 -8.31 -4.66
N THR A 107 -4.07 -7.00 -4.57
CA THR A 107 -3.00 -6.04 -4.89
C THR A 107 -2.67 -5.25 -3.63
N LEU A 108 -1.39 -5.21 -3.28
CA LEU A 108 -0.86 -4.56 -2.09
C LEU A 108 -0.06 -3.32 -2.51
N PHE A 109 -0.43 -2.15 -1.99
CA PHE A 109 0.34 -0.91 -2.10
C PHE A 109 1.00 -0.59 -0.77
N THR A 110 2.32 -0.47 -0.76
CA THR A 110 3.09 -0.19 0.46
C THR A 110 4.42 0.47 0.15
N VAL A 111 4.94 1.26 1.10
CA VAL A 111 6.31 1.80 1.08
C VAL A 111 7.34 0.81 1.64
N GLY A 112 6.90 -0.37 2.10
CA GLY A 112 7.77 -1.48 2.50
C GLY A 112 7.83 -1.77 3.99
N TYR A 113 6.74 -1.57 4.75
CA TYR A 113 6.66 -2.06 6.14
C TYR A 113 6.30 -3.55 6.24
N THR A 114 5.99 -4.18 5.12
CA THR A 114 5.63 -5.59 5.09
C THR A 114 6.79 -6.49 5.53
N PRO A 115 6.58 -7.48 6.40
CA PRO A 115 7.60 -8.47 6.73
C PRO A 115 7.98 -9.30 5.50
N ALA A 116 9.19 -9.10 4.98
CA ALA A 116 9.66 -9.69 3.71
C ALA A 116 9.54 -11.23 3.65
N ASP A 117 10.05 -11.93 4.67
CA ASP A 117 10.06 -13.39 4.67
C ASP A 117 8.63 -13.96 4.67
N GLU A 118 7.70 -13.26 5.31
CA GLU A 118 6.34 -13.72 5.47
C GLU A 118 5.52 -13.52 4.21
N ILE A 119 5.64 -12.35 3.57
CA ILE A 119 4.95 -12.10 2.30
C ILE A 119 5.48 -12.99 1.18
N ASN A 120 6.79 -13.27 1.15
CA ASN A 120 7.38 -14.16 0.17
C ASN A 120 6.85 -15.60 0.31
N ARG A 121 6.73 -16.11 1.53
CA ARG A 121 6.10 -17.42 1.79
C ARG A 121 4.64 -17.45 1.35
N LEU A 122 3.90 -16.36 1.52
CA LEU A 122 2.51 -16.28 1.06
C LEU A 122 2.42 -16.25 -0.46
N ALA A 123 3.31 -15.53 -1.15
CA ALA A 123 3.36 -15.51 -2.61
C ALA A 123 3.69 -16.89 -3.19
N GLU A 124 4.58 -17.65 -2.55
CA GLU A 124 4.87 -19.05 -2.91
C GLU A 124 3.69 -19.99 -2.63
N LYS A 125 3.01 -19.83 -1.48
CA LYS A 125 1.83 -20.64 -1.10
C LYS A 125 0.63 -20.37 -2.00
N TYR A 126 0.47 -19.14 -2.48
CA TYR A 126 -0.67 -18.68 -3.29
C TYR A 126 -0.20 -18.06 -4.61
N PRO A 127 0.39 -18.87 -5.51
CA PRO A 127 0.99 -18.36 -6.73
C PRO A 127 -0.04 -17.63 -7.61
N GLY A 128 0.32 -16.42 -8.06
CA GLY A 128 -0.52 -15.59 -8.93
C GLY A 128 -1.66 -14.86 -8.24
N ARG A 129 -1.87 -15.03 -6.92
CA ARG A 129 -2.95 -14.33 -6.19
C ARG A 129 -2.54 -13.00 -5.59
N ILE A 130 -1.24 -12.77 -5.41
CA ILE A 130 -0.71 -11.56 -4.78
C ILE A 130 0.04 -10.76 -5.83
N ASN A 131 -0.47 -9.55 -6.12
CA ASN A 131 0.30 -8.49 -6.74
C ASN A 131 0.82 -7.57 -5.64
N PHE A 132 2.10 -7.27 -5.65
CA PHE A 132 2.72 -6.42 -4.65
C PHE A 132 3.41 -5.26 -5.35
N GLU A 133 2.86 -4.07 -5.16
CA GLU A 133 3.35 -2.81 -5.72
C GLU A 133 4.14 -2.05 -4.65
N LEU A 134 5.47 -2.13 -4.75
CA LEU A 134 6.38 -1.51 -3.80
C LEU A 134 6.66 -0.07 -4.19
N SER A 135 6.25 0.87 -3.35
CA SER A 135 6.58 2.29 -3.47
C SER A 135 8.00 2.55 -2.95
N VAL A 136 9.00 2.27 -3.77
CA VAL A 136 10.42 2.52 -3.46
C VAL A 136 10.67 4.02 -3.32
N ILE A 137 10.06 4.82 -4.20
CA ILE A 137 10.20 6.28 -4.33
C ILE A 137 11.60 6.72 -4.72
N THR A 138 12.56 6.53 -3.83
CA THR A 138 13.99 6.69 -4.11
C THR A 138 14.83 5.92 -3.09
N LEU A 139 15.99 5.42 -3.52
CA LEU A 139 17.04 4.86 -2.64
C LEU A 139 18.14 5.90 -2.35
N GLY A 140 18.04 7.10 -2.90
CA GLY A 140 19.01 8.17 -2.75
C GLY A 140 18.85 9.03 -1.49
N SER A 141 19.67 10.06 -1.40
CA SER A 141 19.75 10.97 -0.23
C SER A 141 18.45 11.75 0.04
N PHE A 142 17.60 11.94 -0.96
CA PHE A 142 16.31 12.63 -0.81
C PHE A 142 15.29 11.83 0.00
N ARG A 143 15.50 10.52 0.21
CA ARG A 143 14.53 9.63 0.86
C ARG A 143 14.05 10.16 2.21
N ASN A 144 14.97 10.60 3.08
CA ASN A 144 14.63 11.06 4.43
C ASN A 144 13.86 12.40 4.42
N ARG A 145 14.09 13.26 3.42
CA ARG A 145 13.34 14.51 3.25
C ARG A 145 11.93 14.23 2.73
N LEU A 146 11.81 13.30 1.79
CA LEU A 146 10.55 12.94 1.16
C LEU A 146 9.67 12.03 2.00
N MET A 147 10.26 11.16 2.81
CA MET A 147 9.55 10.17 3.64
C MET A 147 10.30 10.01 4.98
N PRO A 148 10.16 10.96 5.91
CA PRO A 148 10.99 11.05 7.11
C PRO A 148 10.89 9.84 8.05
N HIS A 149 9.82 9.07 7.95
CA HIS A 149 9.62 7.89 8.78
C HIS A 149 9.60 6.58 8.00
N ALA A 150 9.91 6.58 6.70
CA ALA A 150 9.84 5.39 5.84
C ALA A 150 10.72 4.22 6.33
N PRO A 151 10.44 2.99 5.83
CA PRO A 151 11.33 1.85 6.02
C PRO A 151 12.74 2.15 5.51
N THR A 152 13.73 1.52 6.15
CA THR A 152 15.13 1.64 5.74
C THR A 152 15.32 1.10 4.32
N ILE A 153 16.40 1.52 3.66
CA ILE A 153 16.77 1.00 2.34
C ILE A 153 16.93 -0.52 2.39
N ASP A 154 17.59 -1.05 3.42
CA ASP A 154 17.78 -2.50 3.57
C ASP A 154 16.45 -3.25 3.71
N GLN A 155 15.47 -2.69 4.42
CA GLN A 155 14.12 -3.28 4.49
C GLN A 155 13.46 -3.31 3.12
N VAL A 156 13.50 -2.20 2.37
CA VAL A 156 12.94 -2.12 1.02
C VAL A 156 13.61 -3.10 0.08
N LEU A 157 14.95 -3.17 0.09
CA LEU A 157 15.70 -4.07 -0.78
C LEU A 157 15.44 -5.54 -0.46
N ARG A 158 15.26 -5.90 0.83
CA ARG A 158 14.92 -7.27 1.22
C ARG A 158 13.52 -7.68 0.76
N ILE A 159 12.55 -6.76 0.79
CA ILE A 159 11.21 -7.02 0.24
C ILE A 159 11.31 -7.17 -1.29
N LEU A 160 12.04 -6.26 -1.94
CA LEU A 160 12.22 -6.24 -3.39
C LEU A 160 12.84 -7.53 -3.94
N ASP A 161 13.81 -8.11 -3.23
CA ASP A 161 14.47 -9.38 -3.59
C ASP A 161 13.52 -10.59 -3.58
N GLY A 162 12.31 -10.41 -3.02
CA GLY A 162 11.30 -11.44 -2.89
C GLY A 162 10.46 -11.71 -4.15
N PRO A 163 9.95 -12.95 -4.32
CA PRO A 163 9.05 -13.29 -5.42
C PRO A 163 7.68 -12.61 -5.31
N ALA A 164 7.33 -12.04 -4.15
CA ALA A 164 6.08 -11.34 -3.97
C ALA A 164 5.99 -10.04 -4.78
N VAL A 165 7.12 -9.34 -4.98
CA VAL A 165 7.14 -8.02 -5.61
C VAL A 165 6.93 -8.12 -7.11
N THR A 166 5.76 -7.68 -7.56
CA THR A 166 5.39 -7.66 -8.97
C THR A 166 5.84 -6.38 -9.65
N SER A 167 5.81 -5.26 -8.93
CA SER A 167 6.25 -3.98 -9.45
C SER A 167 6.88 -3.09 -8.39
N ALA A 168 7.74 -2.17 -8.83
CA ALA A 168 8.38 -1.18 -8.00
C ALA A 168 8.28 0.20 -8.64
N ASN A 169 7.76 1.16 -7.87
CA ASN A 169 7.55 2.54 -8.31
C ASN A 169 8.64 3.44 -7.72
N PHE A 170 9.35 4.17 -8.58
CA PHE A 170 10.39 5.12 -8.19
C PHE A 170 10.39 6.34 -9.12
N TYR A 171 10.93 7.45 -8.62
CA TYR A 171 10.71 8.76 -9.24
C TYR A 171 12.00 9.54 -9.43
N SER A 172 12.03 10.33 -10.50
CA SER A 172 13.06 11.35 -10.70
C SER A 172 12.78 12.58 -9.83
N LEU A 173 13.83 13.06 -9.15
CA LEU A 173 13.85 14.22 -8.27
C LEU A 173 14.79 15.32 -8.77
N GLY A 174 15.27 15.17 -10.01
CA GLY A 174 16.30 16.00 -10.62
C GLY A 174 17.20 15.16 -11.54
N PRO A 175 18.11 15.81 -12.28
CA PRO A 175 19.11 15.11 -13.10
C PRO A 175 19.85 14.03 -12.28
N ASP A 176 20.09 12.88 -12.89
CA ASP A 176 20.87 11.76 -12.34
C ASP A 176 20.32 11.06 -11.07
N THR A 177 19.16 11.45 -10.56
CA THR A 177 18.57 10.86 -9.34
C THR A 177 17.90 9.50 -9.58
N MET A 178 17.36 9.27 -10.79
CA MET A 178 16.56 8.09 -11.11
C MET A 178 17.39 6.90 -11.61
N TYR A 179 18.48 7.16 -12.32
CA TYR A 179 19.26 6.11 -12.99
C TYR A 179 19.89 5.12 -12.00
N ALA A 180 20.47 5.64 -10.91
CA ALA A 180 21.10 4.81 -9.88
C ALA A 180 20.08 3.87 -9.22
N ASP A 181 18.87 4.38 -8.93
CA ASP A 181 17.78 3.60 -8.34
C ASP A 181 17.33 2.50 -9.32
N ALA A 182 17.11 2.82 -10.60
CA ALA A 182 16.73 1.84 -11.62
C ALA A 182 17.75 0.69 -11.75
N VAL A 183 19.04 1.04 -11.82
CA VAL A 183 20.13 0.06 -11.88
C VAL A 183 20.15 -0.82 -10.63
N ARG A 184 20.01 -0.21 -9.44
CA ARG A 184 20.04 -0.96 -8.19
C ARG A 184 18.85 -1.91 -8.05
N ILE A 185 17.64 -1.44 -8.36
CA ILE A 185 16.41 -2.23 -8.26
C ILE A 185 16.45 -3.41 -9.24
N SER A 186 16.83 -3.18 -10.49
CA SER A 186 16.93 -4.23 -11.51
C SER A 186 18.00 -5.28 -11.24
N GLN A 187 19.08 -4.91 -10.53
CA GLN A 187 20.08 -5.88 -10.06
C GLN A 187 19.56 -6.81 -8.98
N VAL A 188 18.70 -6.29 -8.09
CA VAL A 188 18.10 -7.06 -7.00
C VAL A 188 17.00 -7.97 -7.53
N ASN A 189 16.02 -7.43 -8.25
CA ASN A 189 14.93 -8.23 -8.81
C ASN A 189 14.76 -7.97 -10.30
N LYS A 190 15.20 -8.95 -11.10
CA LYS A 190 15.15 -8.91 -12.57
C LYS A 190 13.76 -9.15 -13.16
N GLN A 191 12.83 -9.64 -12.35
CA GLN A 191 11.45 -9.95 -12.76
C GLN A 191 10.47 -8.83 -12.39
N CYS A 192 10.89 -7.92 -11.51
CA CYS A 192 10.07 -6.80 -11.07
C CYS A 192 9.82 -5.79 -12.20
N LEU A 193 8.56 -5.43 -12.43
CA LEU A 193 8.20 -4.38 -13.36
C LEU A 193 8.56 -3.01 -12.76
N LEU A 194 9.38 -2.26 -13.47
CA LEU A 194 9.83 -0.94 -13.05
C LEU A 194 8.88 0.16 -13.55
N TRP A 195 8.22 0.86 -12.63
CA TRP A 195 7.46 2.07 -12.96
C TRP A 195 8.28 3.31 -12.63
N MET A 196 8.57 4.06 -13.68
CA MET A 196 9.33 5.30 -13.62
C MET A 196 8.40 6.48 -13.84
N GLY A 197 8.54 7.51 -13.02
CA GLY A 197 7.82 8.76 -13.22
C GLY A 197 8.53 9.96 -12.63
N CYS A 198 7.84 11.10 -12.70
CA CYS A 198 8.15 12.25 -11.86
C CYS A 198 7.05 12.35 -10.80
N LEU A 199 7.41 12.74 -9.57
CA LEU A 199 6.40 13.08 -8.59
C LEU A 199 5.63 14.30 -9.08
N THR A 200 4.31 14.18 -9.21
CA THR A 200 3.46 15.35 -9.44
C THR A 200 3.55 16.24 -8.20
N PRO A 201 4.00 17.50 -8.33
CA PRO A 201 3.98 18.41 -7.20
C PRO A 201 2.53 18.61 -6.76
N LEU A 202 2.21 18.18 -5.54
CA LEU A 202 0.98 18.64 -4.89
C LEU A 202 1.08 20.15 -4.69
N LYS A 203 -0.06 20.85 -4.60
CA LYS A 203 -0.12 22.31 -4.35
C LYS A 203 0.71 22.78 -3.14
N TYR A 204 1.16 21.86 -2.29
CA TYR A 204 1.85 22.08 -1.02
C TYR A 204 3.22 21.39 -0.90
N ILE A 205 3.86 20.94 -1.99
CA ILE A 205 5.29 20.63 -1.89
C ILE A 205 6.00 21.95 -1.61
N ASP A 206 6.43 22.11 -0.36
CA ASP A 206 7.16 23.29 0.10
C ASP A 206 8.36 23.53 -0.82
N ARG A 207 8.69 24.79 -1.09
CA ARG A 207 9.93 25.16 -1.79
C ARG A 207 11.17 24.61 -1.08
N ASP A 208 11.05 24.38 0.23
CA ASP A 208 12.10 23.82 1.08
C ASP A 208 12.04 22.29 1.18
N THR A 209 11.16 21.61 0.42
CA THR A 209 11.14 20.13 0.20
C THR A 209 11.74 19.71 -1.14
#